data_AF-A0AAJ3MSA2-F1
#
_entry.id   AF-A0AAJ3MSA2-F1
#
_cell.length_a   1.000
_cell.length_b   1.000
_cell.length_c   1.000
_cell.angle_alpha   90.00
_cell.angle_beta   90.00
_cell.angle_gamma   90.00
#
_symmetry.space_group_name_H-M   'P 1'
#
loop_
_entity.id
_entity.type
_entity.pdbx_description
1 polymer ?
#
loop_
_entity_poly.entity_id
_entity_poly.type
_entity_poly.pdbx_seq_one_letter_code
_entity_poly.pdbx_strand_id
1 'polypeptide(L)' 'MKLENLTSLQTQLFKLPVVFTECAWYEAAYLEQPASFGDLDSRLGDTLEAAYTCLFPPVSTRIKSKS' A
#
# COMPACT_ATOMS: atom_id res chain seq x y z
N MET A 1 4.22 -6.32 -7.10
CA MET A 1 3.77 -7.71 -6.85
C MET A 1 2.81 -8.09 -7.98
N LYS A 2 2.99 -9.23 -8.66
CA LYS A 2 2.01 -9.66 -9.68
C LYS A 2 0.74 -10.16 -8.95
N LEU A 3 -0.41 -9.53 -9.21
CA LEU A 3 -1.73 -9.82 -8.59
C LEU A 3 -2.19 -11.30 -8.74
N GLU A 4 -1.55 -12.03 -9.63
CA GLU A 4 -1.83 -13.42 -10.02
C GLU A 4 -1.46 -14.47 -8.95
N ASN A 5 -0.80 -14.09 -7.84
CA ASN A 5 -0.38 -15.02 -6.76
C ASN A 5 -1.00 -14.70 -5.39
N LEU A 6 -2.16 -14.04 -5.33
CA LEU A 6 -2.80 -13.72 -4.05
C LEU A 6 -3.56 -14.92 -3.48
N THR A 7 -3.42 -15.13 -2.17
CA THR A 7 -4.28 -16.06 -1.42
C THR A 7 -5.74 -15.61 -1.47
N SER A 8 -6.67 -16.52 -1.17
CA SER A 8 -8.11 -16.20 -1.08
C SER A 8 -8.37 -15.05 -0.09
N LEU A 9 -7.70 -15.07 1.07
CA LEU A 9 -7.81 -14.01 2.08
C LEU A 9 -7.27 -12.67 1.56
N GLN A 10 -6.10 -12.65 0.91
CA GLN A 10 -5.57 -11.44 0.27
C GLN A 10 -6.54 -10.87 -0.76
N THR A 11 -7.10 -11.71 -1.62
CA THR A 11 -8.07 -11.31 -2.64
C THR A 11 -9.33 -10.71 -2.03
N GLN A 12 -9.80 -11.23 -0.90
CA GLN A 12 -10.94 -10.65 -0.17
C GLN A 12 -10.58 -9.30 0.47
N LEU A 13 -9.38 -9.16 1.04
CA LEU A 13 -8.91 -7.91 1.64
C LEU A 13 -8.80 -6.78 0.61
N PHE A 14 -8.30 -7.06 -0.60
CA PHE A 14 -8.26 -6.06 -1.70
C PHE A 14 -9.63 -5.59 -2.18
N LYS A 15 -10.71 -6.32 -1.86
CA LYS A 15 -12.09 -5.93 -2.21
C LYS A 15 -12.75 -5.08 -1.14
N LEU A 16 -12.14 -4.95 0.04
CA LEU A 16 -12.70 -4.14 1.12
C LEU A 16 -12.51 -2.66 0.81
N PRO A 17 -13.50 -1.80 1.14
CA PRO A 17 -13.32 -0.37 1.02
C PRO A 17 -12.22 0.09 1.98
N VAL A 18 -11.24 0.83 1.47
CA VAL A 18 -10.29 1.53 2.32
C VAL A 18 -10.96 2.81 2.80
N VAL A 19 -11.31 2.85 4.08
CA VAL A 19 -11.91 4.02 4.72
C VAL A 19 -10.87 4.64 5.64
N PHE A 20 -10.39 5.82 5.29
CA PHE A 20 -9.55 6.61 6.16
C PHE A 20 -10.42 7.49 7.07
N THR A 21 -10.01 7.60 8.34
CA THR A 21 -10.49 8.66 9.21
C THR A 21 -9.99 10.01 8.71
N GLU A 22 -10.58 11.11 9.17
CA GLU A 22 -10.14 12.46 8.77
C GLU A 22 -8.65 12.69 9.07
N CYS A 23 -8.18 12.29 10.25
CA CYS A 23 -6.76 12.38 10.61
C CYS A 23 -5.87 11.53 9.70
N ALA A 24 -6.29 10.30 9.39
CA ALA A 24 -5.54 9.42 8.50
C ALA A 24 -5.49 9.95 7.06
N TRP A 25 -6.56 10.60 6.60
CA TRP A 25 -6.59 11.30 5.31
C TRP A 25 -5.57 12.42 5.27
N TYR A 26 -5.54 13.25 6.32
CA TYR A 26 -4.58 14.33 6.43
C TYR A 26 -3.15 13.77 6.41
N GLU A 27 -2.82 12.82 7.28
CA GLU A 27 -1.47 12.24 7.33
C GLU A 27 -1.05 11.52 6.03
N ALA A 28 -1.99 10.84 5.36
CA ALA A 28 -1.72 10.08 4.14
C ALA A 28 -1.49 11.00 2.93
N ALA A 29 -2.34 12.02 2.76
CA ALA A 29 -2.37 12.86 1.56
C ALA A 29 -1.76 14.26 1.76
N TYR A 30 -1.28 14.60 2.96
CA TYR A 30 -0.71 15.92 3.22
C TYR A 30 0.52 16.20 2.34
N LEU A 31 0.47 17.35 1.69
CA LEU A 31 1.58 17.98 0.99
C LEU A 31 1.59 19.45 1.38
N GLU A 32 2.74 19.97 1.79
CA GLU A 32 2.84 21.36 2.26
C GLU A 32 2.46 22.37 1.16
N GLN A 33 2.86 22.11 -0.08
CA GLN A 33 2.60 22.95 -1.25
C GLN A 33 2.46 22.09 -2.52
N PRO A 34 1.30 21.45 -2.76
CA PRO A 34 1.08 20.71 -4.00
C PRO A 34 1.01 21.68 -5.18
N ALA A 35 1.73 21.37 -6.26
CA ALA A 35 1.70 22.14 -7.50
C ALA A 35 0.47 21.79 -8.35
N SER A 36 -0.08 20.58 -8.16
CA SER A 36 -1.27 20.11 -8.84
C SER A 36 -2.06 19.10 -8.00
N PHE A 37 -3.32 18.85 -8.40
CA PHE A 37 -4.11 17.77 -7.81
C PHE A 37 -3.45 16.39 -8.00
N GLY A 38 -2.70 16.19 -9.09
CA GLY A 38 -1.99 14.94 -9.37
C GLY A 38 -0.93 14.60 -8.32
N ASP A 39 -0.41 15.59 -7.59
CA ASP A 39 0.56 15.35 -6.52
C ASP A 39 -0.12 14.67 -5.32
N LEU A 40 -1.36 15.07 -5.01
CA LEU A 40 -2.18 14.46 -3.96
C LEU A 40 -2.54 13.01 -4.32
N ASP A 41 -2.95 12.77 -5.57
CA ASP A 41 -3.26 11.43 -6.07
C ASP A 41 -2.05 10.49 -5.98
N SER A 42 -0.87 11.00 -6.37
CA SER A 42 0.38 10.25 -6.30
C SER A 42 0.74 9.92 -4.85
N ARG A 43 0.68 10.91 -3.96
CA ARG A 43 0.99 10.75 -2.54
C ARG A 43 0.06 9.75 -1.83
N LEU A 44 -1.23 9.78 -2.16
CA LEU A 44 -2.21 8.82 -1.66
C LEU A 44 -1.91 7.42 -2.20
N GLY A 45 -1.58 7.29 -3.48
CA GLY A 45 -1.17 6.04 -4.11
C GLY A 45 0.04 5.39 -3.40
N ASP A 46 1.09 6.17 -3.17
CA ASP A 46 2.29 5.72 -2.45
C ASP A 46 1.97 5.24 -1.03
N THR A 47 1.10 5.97 -0.33
CA THR A 47 0.69 5.62 1.03
C THR A 47 -0.10 4.31 1.07
N LEU A 48 -1.00 4.12 0.10
CA LEU A 48 -1.72 2.86 -0.05
C LEU A 48 -0.78 1.70 -0.36
N GLU A 49 0.17 1.88 -1.29
CA GLU A 49 1.16 0.85 -1.62
C GLU A 49 2.01 0.45 -0.41
N ALA A 50 2.47 1.43 0.38
CA ALA A 50 3.20 1.18 1.61
C ALA A 50 2.36 0.39 2.63
N ALA A 51 1.10 0.80 2.85
CA ALA A 51 0.19 0.11 3.76
C ALA A 51 -0.06 -1.34 3.33
N TYR A 52 -0.30 -1.58 2.03
CA TYR A 52 -0.46 -2.94 1.49
C TYR A 52 0.81 -3.77 1.64
N THR A 53 1.99 -3.18 1.45
CA THR A 53 3.27 -3.88 1.65
C THR A 53 3.48 -4.27 3.11
N CYS A 54 3.03 -3.44 4.06
CA CYS A 54 3.06 -3.79 5.48
C CYS A 54 2.12 -4.94 5.83
N LEU A 55 0.92 -4.99 5.23
CA LEU A 55 -0.06 -6.07 5.45
C LEU A 55 0.35 -7.39 4.76
N PHE A 56 0.99 -7.28 3.60
CA PHE A 56 1.42 -8.41 2.79
C PHE A 56 2.91 -8.30 2.44
N PRO A 57 3.79 -8.46 3.44
CA PRO A 57 5.22 -8.37 3.20
C PRO A 57 5.60 -9.43 2.16
N PRO A 58 6.46 -9.08 1.19
CA PRO A 58 6.95 -10.06 0.22
C PRO A 58 7.55 -11.23 1.00
N VAL A 59 7.17 -12.46 0.62
CA VAL A 59 7.73 -13.66 1.21
C VAL A 59 9.24 -13.59 0.99
N SER A 60 9.97 -13.34 2.08
CA SER A 60 11.42 -13.30 2.06
C SER A 60 11.87 -14.71 1.73
N THR A 61 12.22 -14.95 0.46
CA THR A 61 12.93 -16.15 0.05
C THR A 61 14.29 -16.08 0.72
N ARG A 62 14.39 -16.64 1.93
CA ARG A 62 15.68 -16.98 2.54
C ARG A 62 16.41 -17.88 1.56
N ILE A 63 17.30 -17.29 0.78
CA ILE A 63 18.32 -18.02 0.05
C ILE A 63 19.16 -18.69 1.15
N LYS A 64 19.02 -20.01 1.28
CA LYS A 64 19.94 -20.83 2.07
C LYS A 64 21.33 -20.62 1.44
N SER A 65 22.17 -19.80 2.07
CA SER A 65 23.60 -19.81 1.81
C SER A 65 24.08 -21.22 2.17
N LYS A 66 24.39 -22.01 1.14
CA LYS A 66 25.01 -23.32 1.31
C LYS A 66 26.35 -23.13 2.02
N SER A 67 26.52 -23.96 3.05
CA SER A 67 27.75 -24.21 3.79
C SER A 67 28.86 -24.79 2.91
#